data_AF-A0AAW6K8C0-F1
#
_entry.id   AF-A0AAW6K8C0-F1
#
_cell.length_a   1.000
_cell.length_b   1.000
_cell.length_c   1.000
_cell.angle_alpha   90.00
_cell.angle_beta   90.00
_cell.angle_gamma   90.00
#
_symmetry.space_group_name_H-M   'P 1'
#
loop_
_entity.id
_entity.type
_entity.pdbx_description
1 polymer ?
#
loop_
_entity_poly.entity_id
_entity_poly.type
_entity_poly.pdbx_seq_one_letter_code
_entity_poly.pdbx_strand_id
1 'polypeptide(L)'
;NFRVVRFAISEDSYESIITNLPKEDFPVEEIKKVYAMRWGIETSFRELKYAIGLCCFHSKKVEYIMQEIYARLILYNYCELITMHVIIQQKGTKHVYQMNYTIAIHICRYFLRNDISPPDVETLIQKNLLPVRPGRSDPRKVKPKSAVSFLYRVA
;
A
#
# COMPACT_ATOMS: atom_id res chain seq x y z
N ASN A 1 7.45 -30.16 -9.91
CA ASN A 1 6.35 -30.21 -10.89
C ASN A 1 5.74 -28.81 -10.95
N PHE A 2 5.61 -28.22 -12.14
CA PHE A 2 4.99 -26.91 -12.33
C PHE A 2 3.72 -27.09 -13.16
N ARG A 3 2.69 -26.31 -12.88
CA ARG A 3 1.47 -26.27 -13.69
C ARG A 3 1.09 -24.85 -14.04
N VAL A 4 0.40 -24.73 -15.16
CA VAL A 4 -0.18 -23.47 -15.63
C VAL A 4 -1.65 -23.47 -15.28
N VAL A 5 -2.11 -22.41 -14.62
CA VAL A 5 -3.52 -22.18 -14.28
C VAL A 5 -3.99 -20.95 -15.03
N ARG A 6 -5.09 -21.07 -15.79
CA ARG A 6 -5.69 -19.98 -16.54
C ARG A 6 -7.14 -19.78 -16.12
N PHE A 7 -7.53 -18.56 -15.82
CA PHE A 7 -8.89 -18.20 -15.43
C PHE A 7 -9.29 -16.83 -15.97
N ALA A 8 -10.60 -16.59 -16.12
CA ALA A 8 -11.13 -15.32 -16.58
C ALA A 8 -11.10 -14.26 -15.46
N ILE A 9 -10.69 -13.03 -15.81
CA ILE A 9 -10.79 -11.82 -14.97
C ILE A 9 -12.00 -10.98 -15.41
N SER A 10 -12.24 -10.88 -16.72
CA SER A 10 -13.42 -10.23 -17.33
C SER A 10 -13.87 -11.04 -18.57
N GLU A 11 -14.96 -10.63 -19.23
CA GLU A 11 -15.49 -11.31 -20.42
C GLU A 11 -14.41 -11.58 -21.49
N ASP A 12 -13.56 -10.59 -21.76
CA ASP A 12 -12.50 -10.70 -22.77
C ASP A 12 -11.07 -10.88 -22.22
N SER A 13 -10.89 -11.01 -20.90
CA SER A 13 -9.55 -11.05 -20.30
C SER A 13 -9.31 -12.26 -19.40
N TYR A 14 -8.12 -12.84 -19.56
CA TYR A 14 -7.68 -14.02 -18.83
C TYR A 14 -6.35 -13.76 -18.13
N GLU A 15 -6.21 -14.30 -16.93
CA GLU A 15 -4.92 -14.40 -16.24
C GLU A 15 -4.33 -15.78 -16.44
N SER A 16 -3.01 -15.87 -16.57
CA SER A 16 -2.28 -17.15 -16.60
C SER A 16 -1.17 -17.12 -15.56
N ILE A 17 -1.20 -18.08 -14.63
CA ILE A 17 -0.28 -18.18 -13.49
C ILE A 17 0.48 -19.49 -13.60
N ILE A 18 1.80 -19.44 -13.41
CA ILE A 18 2.66 -20.61 -13.26
C ILE A 18 2.87 -20.84 -11.77
N THR A 19 2.59 -22.05 -11.29
CA THR A 19 2.74 -22.40 -9.86
C THR A 19 3.25 -23.82 -9.67
N ASN A 20 3.96 -24.04 -8.57
CA ASN A 20 4.36 -25.36 -8.08
C ASN A 20 3.38 -25.93 -7.03
N LEU A 21 2.28 -25.22 -6.72
CA LEU A 21 1.31 -25.65 -5.72
C LEU A 21 0.44 -26.83 -6.24
N PRO A 22 0.19 -27.85 -5.39
CA PRO A 22 -0.60 -29.03 -5.76
C PRO A 22 -2.02 -28.64 -6.17
N LYS A 23 -2.63 -29.43 -7.06
CA LYS A 23 -3.97 -29.13 -7.61
C LYS A 23 -5.08 -29.45 -6.60
N GLU A 24 -4.83 -30.44 -5.78
CA GLU A 24 -5.71 -31.01 -4.78
C GLU A 24 -6.00 -30.01 -3.67
N ASP A 25 -4.94 -29.38 -3.13
CA ASP A 25 -5.07 -28.39 -2.05
C ASP A 25 -5.34 -26.97 -2.57
N PHE A 26 -4.89 -26.66 -3.80
CA PHE A 26 -5.03 -25.32 -4.40
C PHE A 26 -5.79 -25.37 -5.73
N PRO A 27 -7.12 -25.49 -5.71
CA PRO A 27 -7.92 -25.35 -6.93
C PRO A 27 -7.79 -23.95 -7.53
N VAL A 28 -8.35 -23.76 -8.74
CA VAL A 28 -8.24 -22.50 -9.50
C VAL A 28 -8.73 -21.30 -8.70
N GLU A 29 -9.79 -21.49 -7.93
CA GLU A 29 -10.44 -20.50 -7.08
C GLU A 29 -9.51 -20.04 -5.95
N GLU A 30 -8.77 -20.97 -5.32
CA GLU A 30 -7.81 -20.64 -4.28
C GLU A 30 -6.57 -19.95 -4.85
N ILE A 31 -6.07 -20.40 -6.00
CA ILE A 31 -4.98 -19.71 -6.71
C ILE A 31 -5.37 -18.27 -7.04
N LYS A 32 -6.61 -18.05 -7.49
CA LYS A 32 -7.13 -16.70 -7.78
C LYS A 32 -7.16 -15.83 -6.53
N LYS A 33 -7.60 -16.36 -5.37
CA LYS A 33 -7.60 -15.65 -4.09
C LYS A 33 -6.18 -15.30 -3.64
N VAL A 34 -5.28 -16.27 -3.62
CA VAL A 34 -3.87 -16.08 -3.21
C VAL A 34 -3.19 -15.05 -4.10
N TYR A 35 -3.38 -15.14 -5.42
CA TYR A 35 -2.78 -14.19 -6.35
C TYR A 35 -3.38 -12.78 -6.19
N ALA A 36 -4.67 -12.66 -5.87
CA ALA A 36 -5.28 -11.37 -5.55
C ALA A 36 -4.64 -10.70 -4.33
N MET A 37 -4.17 -11.46 -3.33
CA MET A 37 -3.48 -10.91 -2.14
C MET A 37 -2.18 -10.18 -2.50
N ARG A 38 -1.56 -10.48 -3.65
CA ARG A 38 -0.36 -9.79 -4.15
C ARG A 38 -0.58 -8.28 -4.33
N TRP A 39 -1.80 -7.85 -4.67
CA TRP A 39 -2.13 -6.43 -4.81
C TRP A 39 -1.99 -5.64 -3.51
N GLY A 40 -2.14 -6.29 -2.35
CA GLY A 40 -1.88 -5.66 -1.05
C GLY A 40 -0.45 -5.14 -0.97
N ILE A 41 0.52 -5.96 -1.40
CA ILE A 41 1.95 -5.62 -1.38
C ILE A 41 2.25 -4.42 -2.30
N GLU A 42 1.65 -4.37 -3.49
CA GLU A 42 1.83 -3.22 -4.40
C GLU A 42 1.30 -1.92 -3.79
N THR A 43 0.20 -2.01 -3.06
CA THR A 43 -0.40 -0.87 -2.36
C THR A 43 0.51 -0.39 -1.22
N SER A 44 1.05 -1.30 -0.41
CA SER A 44 2.03 -0.98 0.64
C SER A 44 3.29 -0.32 0.06
N PHE A 45 3.82 -0.81 -1.06
CA PHE A 45 4.97 -0.17 -1.72
C PHE A 45 4.65 1.24 -2.22
N ARG A 46 3.42 1.49 -2.68
CA ARG A 46 2.97 2.83 -3.07
C ARG A 46 2.94 3.77 -1.86
N GLU A 47 2.44 3.31 -0.72
CA GLU A 47 2.40 4.08 0.53
C GLU A 47 3.80 4.37 1.07
N LEU A 48 4.68 3.37 1.08
CA LEU A 48 6.08 3.55 1.45
C LEU A 48 6.79 4.58 0.56
N LYS A 49 6.54 4.54 -0.75
CA LYS A 49 7.13 5.51 -1.70
C LYS A 49 6.61 6.92 -1.49
N TYR A 50 5.30 7.09 -1.43
CA TYR A 50 4.68 8.41 -1.55
C TYR A 50 4.16 8.99 -0.22
N ALA A 51 3.59 8.18 0.67
CA ALA A 51 3.09 8.68 1.96
C ALA A 51 4.21 8.79 3.00
N ILE A 52 5.09 7.77 3.10
CA ILE A 52 6.28 7.83 3.97
C ILE A 52 7.37 8.72 3.35
N GLY A 53 7.51 8.71 2.02
CA GLY A 53 8.46 9.54 1.28
C GLY A 53 9.79 8.85 0.98
N LEU A 54 9.79 7.54 0.69
CA LEU A 54 11.00 6.78 0.29
C LEU A 54 11.60 7.22 -1.05
N CYS A 55 10.89 8.00 -1.85
CA CYS A 55 11.41 8.54 -3.11
C CYS A 55 12.30 9.78 -2.95
N CYS A 56 12.37 10.39 -1.76
CA CYS A 56 13.02 11.68 -1.54
C CYS A 56 14.16 11.52 -0.52
N PHE A 57 15.41 11.41 -0.96
CA PHE A 57 16.60 11.31 -0.09
C PHE A 57 17.27 12.66 0.12
N HIS A 58 17.84 12.87 1.30
CA HIS A 58 18.57 14.09 1.64
C HIS A 58 20.07 13.92 1.39
N SER A 59 20.59 12.71 1.62
CA SER A 59 21.99 12.41 1.40
C SER A 59 22.31 12.08 -0.07
N LYS A 60 23.55 12.38 -0.46
CA LYS A 60 24.18 11.93 -1.71
C LYS A 60 25.11 10.72 -1.51
N LYS A 61 25.52 10.42 -0.27
CA LYS A 61 26.40 9.29 0.07
C LYS A 61 25.59 8.01 0.23
N VAL A 62 26.08 6.91 -0.34
CA VAL A 62 25.38 5.62 -0.39
C VAL A 62 25.06 5.10 1.01
N GLU A 63 26.01 5.21 1.94
CA GLU A 63 25.87 4.71 3.30
C GLU A 63 24.73 5.43 4.05
N TYR A 64 24.61 6.74 3.86
CA TYR A 64 23.55 7.55 4.46
C TYR A 64 22.21 7.37 3.74
N ILE A 65 22.22 7.11 2.43
CA ILE A 65 21.00 6.72 1.70
C ILE A 65 20.46 5.40 2.26
N MET A 66 21.34 4.42 2.54
CA MET A 66 20.92 3.17 3.18
C MET A 66 20.31 3.41 4.57
N GLN A 67 20.94 4.25 5.40
CA GLN A 67 20.37 4.65 6.70
C GLN A 67 18.99 5.30 6.55
N GLU A 68 18.83 6.19 5.57
CA GLU A 68 17.58 6.85 5.24
C GLU A 68 16.48 5.87 4.78
N ILE A 69 16.84 4.79 4.06
CA ILE A 69 15.91 3.72 3.69
C ILE A 69 15.45 2.97 4.94
N TYR A 70 16.38 2.54 5.79
CA TYR A 70 16.04 1.82 7.01
C TYR A 70 15.20 2.66 7.97
N ALA A 71 15.52 3.95 8.15
CA ALA A 71 14.72 4.85 8.98
C ALA A 71 13.26 4.97 8.48
N ARG A 72 13.06 5.02 7.16
CA ARG A 72 11.72 5.06 6.56
C ARG A 72 10.98 3.73 6.68
N LEU A 73 11.66 2.59 6.59
CA LEU A 73 11.08 1.28 6.85
C LEU A 73 10.65 1.13 8.31
N ILE A 74 11.47 1.60 9.25
CA ILE A 74 11.12 1.62 10.68
C ILE A 74 9.88 2.50 10.92
N LEU A 75 9.85 3.70 10.33
CA LEU A 75 8.67 4.58 10.42
C LEU A 75 7.42 3.93 9.80
N TYR A 76 7.56 3.23 8.68
CA TYR A 76 6.46 2.49 8.06
C TYR A 76 5.92 1.43 9.02
N ASN A 77 6.79 0.58 9.58
CA ASN A 77 6.39 -0.46 10.53
C ASN A 77 5.76 0.13 11.80
N TYR A 78 6.28 1.27 12.30
CA TYR A 78 5.69 1.99 13.41
C TYR A 78 4.24 2.44 13.11
N CYS A 79 4.02 3.07 11.96
CA CYS A 79 2.69 3.46 11.52
C CYS A 79 1.77 2.24 11.38
N GLU A 80 2.25 1.18 10.73
CA GLU A 80 1.50 -0.08 10.54
C GLU A 80 1.06 -0.68 11.87
N LEU A 81 1.97 -0.76 12.85
CA LEU A 81 1.67 -1.27 14.19
C LEU A 81 0.55 -0.46 14.86
N ILE A 82 0.60 0.87 14.80
CA ILE A 82 -0.46 1.72 15.37
C ILE A 82 -1.77 1.47 14.63
N THR A 83 -1.75 1.48 13.31
CA THR A 83 -2.96 1.29 12.50
C THR A 83 -3.59 -0.09 12.73
N MET A 84 -2.81 -1.14 12.98
CA MET A 84 -3.34 -2.47 13.30
C MET A 84 -4.15 -2.49 14.61
N HIS A 85 -3.85 -1.63 15.57
CA HIS A 85 -4.60 -1.53 16.83
C HIS A 85 -5.88 -0.68 16.69
N VAL A 86 -6.03 0.07 15.59
CA VAL A 86 -7.22 0.88 15.35
C VAL A 86 -8.40 0.00 14.94
N ILE A 87 -9.37 -0.13 15.85
CA ILE A 87 -10.61 -0.86 15.56
C ILE A 87 -11.53 0.01 14.70
N ILE A 88 -11.87 -0.47 13.50
CA ILE A 88 -12.82 0.20 12.60
C ILE A 88 -14.22 -0.31 12.90
N GLN A 89 -15.03 0.51 13.58
CA GLN A 89 -16.45 0.22 13.77
C GLN A 89 -17.23 0.52 12.49
N GLN A 90 -17.67 -0.55 11.82
CA GLN A 90 -18.55 -0.42 10.66
C GLN A 90 -19.93 0.03 11.13
N LYS A 91 -20.42 1.13 10.53
CA LYS A 91 -21.78 1.63 10.76
C LYS A 91 -22.72 1.04 9.71
N GLY A 92 -24.02 1.01 9.98
CA GLY A 92 -25.08 0.62 9.03
C GLY A 92 -25.28 1.61 7.87
N THR A 93 -24.18 2.09 7.29
CA THR A 93 -24.12 3.06 6.20
C THR A 93 -24.02 2.37 4.84
N LYS A 94 -24.25 3.12 3.76
CA LYS A 94 -24.19 2.62 2.38
C LYS A 94 -22.90 1.90 2.01
N HIS A 95 -21.76 2.28 2.58
CA HIS A 95 -20.45 1.72 2.25
C HIS A 95 -19.79 1.13 3.49
N VAL A 96 -18.94 0.12 3.25
CA VAL A 96 -17.93 -0.34 4.21
C VAL A 96 -16.79 0.68 4.23
N TYR A 97 -16.26 0.98 5.41
CA TYR A 97 -15.18 1.93 5.57
C TYR A 97 -13.84 1.23 5.81
N GLN A 98 -12.78 1.79 5.23
CA GLN A 98 -11.40 1.38 5.41
C GLN A 98 -10.58 2.56 5.94
N MET A 99 -9.38 2.28 6.41
CA MET A 99 -8.49 3.29 6.96
C MET A 99 -7.90 4.19 5.87
N ASN A 100 -7.78 5.48 6.17
CA ASN A 100 -7.02 6.39 5.32
C ASN A 100 -5.53 6.33 5.69
N TYR A 101 -4.80 5.41 5.07
CA TYR A 101 -3.38 5.18 5.36
C TYR A 101 -2.53 6.46 5.26
N THR A 102 -2.75 7.30 4.25
CA THR A 102 -2.01 8.56 4.10
C THR A 102 -2.21 9.47 5.31
N ILE A 103 -3.45 9.67 5.75
CA ILE A 103 -3.75 10.50 6.93
C ILE A 103 -3.23 9.85 8.21
N ALA A 104 -3.36 8.52 8.35
CA ALA A 104 -2.84 7.80 9.50
C ALA A 104 -1.33 7.95 9.65
N ILE A 105 -0.57 7.85 8.56
CA ILE A 105 0.88 8.11 8.53
C ILE A 105 1.19 9.54 8.98
N HIS A 106 0.44 10.54 8.50
CA HIS A 106 0.64 11.93 8.92
C HIS A 106 0.39 12.13 10.41
N ILE A 107 -0.68 11.54 10.96
CA ILE A 107 -0.98 11.57 12.39
C ILE A 107 0.14 10.89 13.19
N CYS A 108 0.58 9.69 12.78
CA CYS A 108 1.66 8.95 13.43
C CYS A 108 2.97 9.75 13.45
N ARG A 109 3.32 10.41 12.34
CA ARG A 109 4.50 11.28 12.24
C ARG A 109 4.39 12.51 13.11
N TYR A 110 3.20 13.11 13.19
CA TYR A 110 2.95 14.25 14.07
C TYR A 110 3.12 13.85 15.53
N PHE A 111 2.58 12.70 15.93
CA PHE A 111 2.71 12.17 17.28
C PHE A 111 4.16 11.89 17.66
N LEU A 112 4.90 11.19 16.79
CA LEU A 112 6.31 10.86 17.00
C LEU A 112 7.19 12.11 17.20
N ARG A 113 6.79 13.26 16.65
CA ARG A 113 7.54 14.53 16.76
C ARG A 113 7.20 15.34 18.01
N ASN A 114 5.97 15.25 18.52
CA ASN A 114 5.45 16.17 19.53
C ASN A 114 5.29 15.55 20.91
N ASP A 115 5.69 14.29 21.11
CA ASP A 115 5.72 13.59 22.42
C ASP A 115 4.41 13.73 23.22
N ILE A 116 3.28 13.70 22.52
CA ILE A 116 1.95 13.85 23.11
C ILE A 116 1.59 12.50 23.77
N SER A 117 1.17 12.47 25.04
CA SER A 117 0.74 11.22 25.71
C SER A 117 -0.62 10.75 25.16
N PRO A 118 -0.87 9.43 24.95
CA PRO A 118 -2.07 8.95 24.25
C PRO A 118 -3.32 9.04 25.14
N PRO A 119 -4.43 9.55 24.57
CA PRO A 119 -5.46 8.65 24.04
C PRO A 119 -6.03 9.01 22.64
N ASP A 120 -5.47 9.99 21.93
CA ASP A 120 -6.14 10.54 20.72
C ASP A 120 -5.63 10.02 19.36
N VAL A 121 -4.48 9.33 19.27
CA VAL A 121 -3.95 8.89 17.94
C VAL A 121 -4.93 7.95 17.23
N GLU A 122 -5.35 6.89 17.90
CA GLU A 122 -6.29 5.92 17.34
C GLU A 122 -7.64 6.57 17.04
N THR A 123 -8.12 7.42 17.95
CA THR A 123 -9.37 8.19 17.79
C THR A 123 -9.32 9.13 16.59
N LEU A 124 -8.20 9.83 16.35
CA LEU A 124 -8.00 10.70 15.19
C LEU A 124 -7.96 9.89 13.89
N ILE A 125 -7.36 8.71 13.90
CA ILE A 125 -7.36 7.80 12.76
C ILE A 125 -8.79 7.31 12.48
N GLN A 126 -9.55 6.92 13.51
CA GLN A 126 -10.96 6.50 13.37
C GLN A 126 -11.88 7.59 12.82
N LYS A 127 -11.59 8.87 13.08
CA LYS A 127 -12.35 9.99 12.50
C LYS A 127 -12.12 10.14 10.99
N ASN A 128 -11.00 9.64 10.47
CA ASN A 128 -10.56 9.84 9.09
C ASN A 128 -10.61 8.54 8.27
N LEU A 129 -11.79 7.94 8.12
CA LEU A 129 -11.98 6.74 7.31
C LEU A 129 -12.38 7.05 5.86
N LEU A 130 -12.07 6.13 4.95
CA LEU A 130 -12.44 6.20 3.53
C LEU A 130 -13.50 5.14 3.19
N PRO A 131 -14.53 5.46 2.41
CA PRO A 131 -15.49 4.48 1.95
C PRO A 131 -14.89 3.57 0.86
N VAL A 132 -15.07 2.26 1.00
CA VAL A 132 -14.76 1.26 -0.03
C VAL A 132 -15.88 1.27 -1.07
N ARG A 133 -15.53 1.49 -2.33
CA ARG A 133 -16.48 1.55 -3.46
C ARG A 133 -16.18 0.41 -4.44
N PRO A 134 -16.85 -0.75 -4.32
CA PRO A 134 -16.64 -1.88 -5.21
C PRO A 134 -17.06 -1.54 -6.65
N GLY A 135 -16.43 -2.16 -7.64
CA GLY A 135 -16.75 -1.98 -9.06
C GLY A 135 -16.21 -0.69 -9.70
N ARG A 136 -15.40 0.09 -8.98
CA ARG A 136 -14.75 1.26 -9.58
C ARG A 136 -13.61 0.82 -10.51
N SER A 137 -13.75 1.09 -11.80
CA SER A 137 -12.68 0.99 -12.79
C SER A 137 -12.39 2.39 -13.32
N ASP A 138 -11.12 2.75 -13.44
CA ASP A 138 -10.68 3.96 -14.13
C ASP A 138 -9.73 3.53 -15.25
N PRO A 139 -10.03 3.81 -16.53
CA PRO A 139 -9.14 3.45 -17.62
C PRO A 139 -7.77 4.08 -17.42
N ARG A 140 -6.72 3.27 -17.56
CA ARG A 140 -5.35 3.73 -17.36
C ARG A 140 -5.02 4.83 -18.38
N LYS A 141 -4.84 6.05 -17.89
CA LYS A 141 -4.33 7.17 -18.70
C LYS A 141 -2.85 6.98 -18.97
N VAL A 142 -2.52 6.32 -20.07
CA VAL A 142 -1.13 6.14 -20.50
C VAL A 142 -0.60 7.48 -21.00
N LYS A 143 0.22 8.15 -20.17
CA LYS A 143 0.95 9.34 -20.61
C LYS A 143 2.24 8.92 -21.33
N PRO A 144 2.56 9.51 -22.50
CA PRO A 144 3.87 9.31 -23.10
C PRO A 144 4.95 9.79 -22.13
N LYS A 145 6.01 8.99 -21.95
CA LYS A 145 7.15 9.39 -21.13
C LYS A 145 7.90 10.51 -21.86
N SER A 146 7.92 11.70 -21.28
CA SER A 146 8.81 12.78 -21.73
C SER A 146 10.23 12.52 -21.24
N ALA A 147 11.22 13.05 -21.97
CA ALA A 147 12.61 13.05 -21.51
C ALA A 147 12.70 13.84 -20.19
N VAL A 148 13.30 13.23 -19.17
CA VAL A 148 13.57 13.93 -17.90
C VAL A 148 14.80 14.79 -18.11
N SER A 149 14.63 16.11 -18.10
CA SER A 149 15.75 17.04 -18.15
C SER A 149 16.57 16.93 -16.86
N PHE A 150 17.87 16.71 -16.99
CA PHE A 150 18.81 16.61 -15.86
C PHE A 150 19.15 17.96 -15.21
N LEU A 151 18.47 19.04 -15.58
CA LEU A 151 18.75 20.42 -15.12
C LEU A 151 18.48 20.66 -13.63
N TYR A 152 17.82 19.75 -12.90
CA TYR A 152 17.54 19.91 -11.47
C TYR A 152 18.78 19.77 -10.56
N ARG A 153 19.99 19.54 -11.12
CA ARG A 153 21.27 19.46 -10.39
C ARG A 153 22.18 20.68 -10.57
N VAL A 154 21.69 21.73 -11.24
CA VAL A 154 22.41 23.00 -11.40
C VAL A 154 21.85 24.01 -10.39
N ALA A 155 22.14 23.79 -9.11
CA ALA A 155 21.97 24.75 -8.02
C ALA A 155 22.91 24.36 -6.86
#